data_AF-A0A7K1BCP0-F1
#
_entry.id   AF-A0A7K1BCP0-F1
#
_cell.length_a   1.000
_cell.length_b   1.000
_cell.length_c   1.000
_cell.angle_alpha   90.00
_cell.angle_beta   90.00
_cell.angle_gamma   90.00
#
_symmetry.space_group_name_H-M   'P 1'
#
loop_
_entity.id
_entity.type
_entity.pdbx_description
1 polymer ?
#
loop_
_entity_poly.entity_id
_entity_poly.type
_entity_poly.pdbx_seq_one_letter_code
_entity_poly.pdbx_strand_id
1 'polypeptide(L)' 'MIERLDLSDPAIAAQVLAIQRAAYAQEAELVGYDAIPPLHETLDELRSQPLEWLAAIVDECYGGSLTRTYVTQAYVVERR' A
#
# COMPACT_ATOMS: atom_id res chain seq x y z
N MET A 1 5.55 11.48 8.56
CA MET A 1 4.47 11.24 9.56
C MET A 1 3.85 9.88 9.29
N ILE A 2 3.46 9.10 10.31
CA ILE A 2 2.71 7.84 10.10
C ILE A 2 1.23 8.09 10.36
N GLU A 3 0.37 7.66 9.44
CA GLU A 3 -1.09 7.81 9.52
C GLU A 3 -1.81 6.49 9.26
N ARG A 4 -2.96 6.29 9.90
CA ARG A 4 -3.86 5.18 9.57
C ARG A 4 -4.62 5.53 8.29
N LEU A 5 -4.72 4.56 7.38
CA LEU A 5 -5.48 4.69 6.15
C LEU A 5 -6.88 4.10 6.32
N ASP A 6 -7.86 4.77 5.71
CA ASP A 6 -9.22 4.27 5.59
C ASP A 6 -9.46 3.72 4.19
N LEU A 7 -9.49 2.39 4.05
CA LEU A 7 -9.74 1.71 2.77
C LEU A 7 -11.23 1.65 2.41
N SER A 8 -12.12 2.21 3.23
CA SER A 8 -13.50 2.48 2.81
C SER A 8 -13.54 3.60 1.76
N ASP A 9 -12.56 4.52 1.77
CA ASP A 9 -12.35 5.51 0.73
C ASP A 9 -11.76 4.83 -0.53
N PRO A 10 -12.48 4.83 -1.67
CA PRO A 10 -12.03 4.18 -2.89
C PRO A 10 -10.75 4.79 -3.47
N ALA A 11 -10.50 6.08 -3.25
CA ALA A 11 -9.30 6.73 -3.75
C ALA A 11 -8.06 6.29 -2.96
N ILE A 12 -8.19 6.15 -1.63
CA ILE A 12 -7.12 5.63 -0.77
C ILE A 12 -6.87 4.17 -1.11
N ALA A 13 -7.91 3.34 -1.19
CA ALA A 13 -7.77 1.92 -1.50
C ALA A 13 -7.09 1.69 -2.87
N ALA A 14 -7.42 2.49 -3.89
CA ALA A 14 -6.79 2.38 -5.20
C ALA A 14 -5.30 2.74 -5.17
N GLN A 15 -4.91 3.75 -4.39
CA GLN A 15 -3.50 4.13 -4.21
C GLN A 15 -2.72 3.03 -3.47
N VAL A 16 -3.30 2.47 -2.41
CA VAL A 16 -2.71 1.34 -1.68
C VAL A 16 -2.47 0.16 -2.62
N LEU A 17 -3.47 -0.22 -3.41
CA LEU A 17 -3.35 -1.32 -4.37
C LEU A 17 -2.24 -1.07 -5.39
N ALA A 18 -2.11 0.16 -5.89
CA ALA A 18 -1.07 0.52 -6.85
C ALA A 18 0.34 0.44 -6.23
N ILE A 19 0.52 0.97 -5.02
CA ILE A 19 1.80 0.93 -4.29
C ILE A 19 2.16 -0.52 -3.96
N GLN A 20 1.21 -1.31 -3.47
CA GLN A 20 1.40 -2.73 -3.19
C GLN A 20 1.88 -3.49 -4.42
N ARG A 21 1.18 -3.36 -5.55
CA ARG A 21 1.55 -4.03 -6.80
C ARG A 21 2.94 -3.61 -7.29
N ALA A 22 3.28 -2.33 -7.20
CA ALA A 22 4.60 -1.84 -7.56
C ALA A 22 5.70 -2.44 -6.68
N ALA A 23 5.48 -2.52 -5.37
CA ALA A 23 6.42 -3.11 -4.43
C ALA A 23 6.61 -4.62 -4.67
N TYR A 24 5.52 -5.37 -4.79
CA TYR A 24 5.59 -6.82 -5.01
C TYR A 24 6.07 -7.20 -6.41
N ALA A 25 5.98 -6.32 -7.41
CA ALA A 25 6.56 -6.55 -8.73
C ALA A 25 8.09 -6.56 -8.65
N GLN A 26 8.67 -5.66 -7.85
CA GLN A 26 10.11 -5.66 -7.57
C GLN A 26 10.53 -6.92 -6.82
N GLU A 27 9.76 -7.34 -5.80
CA GLU A 27 10.04 -8.59 -5.09
C GLU A 27 9.99 -9.80 -6.04
N ALA A 28 8.94 -9.92 -6.85
CA ALA A 28 8.77 -11.00 -7.83
C ALA A 28 9.93 -11.09 -8.82
N GLU A 29 10.42 -9.94 -9.29
CA GLU A 29 11.62 -9.87 -10.15
C GLU A 29 12.86 -10.37 -9.41
N LEU A 30 13.06 -9.93 -8.17
CA LEU A 30 14.21 -10.33 -7.34
C LEU A 30 14.20 -11.81 -6.98
N VAL A 31 13.03 -12.41 -6.74
CA VAL A 31 12.89 -13.82 -6.35
C VAL A 31 12.59 -14.76 -7.52
N GLY A 32 12.29 -14.23 -8.70
CA GLY A 32 11.92 -15.00 -9.89
C GLY A 32 10.58 -15.73 -9.76
N TYR A 33 9.62 -15.16 -9.01
CA TYR A 33 8.33 -15.78 -8.72
C TYR A 33 7.21 -14.74 -8.72
N ASP A 34 6.27 -14.84 -9.65
CA ASP A 34 5.23 -13.84 -9.92
C ASP A 34 3.84 -14.21 -9.38
N ALA A 35 3.67 -15.41 -8.82
CA ALA A 35 2.41 -15.85 -8.20
C ALA A 35 2.27 -15.38 -6.73
N ILE A 36 2.82 -14.20 -6.40
CA ILE A 36 2.69 -13.57 -5.08
C ILE A 36 1.27 -12.95 -4.98
N PRO A 37 0.43 -13.31 -3.99
CA PRO A 37 -0.99 -12.93 -3.98
C PRO A 37 -1.27 -11.42 -4.14
N PRO A 38 -0.52 -10.51 -3.48
CA PRO A 38 -0.64 -9.07 -3.67
C PRO A 38 -0.56 -8.53 -5.11
N LEU A 39 0.05 -9.27 -6.04
CA LEU A 39 0.13 -8.89 -7.46
C LEU A 39 -1.19 -9.08 -8.19
N HIS A 40 -1.99 -10.05 -7.76
CA HIS A 40 -3.20 -10.52 -8.44
C HIS A 40 -4.49 -10.10 -7.74
N GLU A 41 -4.37 -9.57 -6.54
CA GLU A 41 -5.48 -9.13 -5.71
C GLU A 41 -6.29 -7.99 -6.38
N THR A 42 -7.61 -8.07 -6.26
CA THR A 42 -8.56 -7.02 -6.66
C THR A 42 -8.75 -5.98 -5.56
N LEU A 43 -9.34 -4.84 -5.91
CA LEU A 43 -9.63 -3.79 -4.92
C LEU A 43 -10.59 -4.27 -3.82
N ASP A 44 -11.56 -5.12 -4.16
CA ASP A 44 -12.53 -5.64 -3.20
C ASP A 44 -11.89 -6.68 -2.27
N GLU A 45 -11.02 -7.54 -2.78
CA GLU A 45 -10.24 -8.48 -1.96
C GLU A 45 -9.36 -7.72 -0.96
N LEU A 46 -8.63 -6.68 -1.42
CA LEU A 46 -7.80 -5.83 -0.58
C LEU A 46 -8.58 -5.23 0.60
N ARG A 47 -9.79 -4.73 0.32
CA ARG A 47 -10.67 -4.11 1.31
C ARG A 47 -11.33 -5.11 2.25
N SER A 48 -11.42 -6.37 1.84
CA SER A 48 -12.01 -7.44 2.64
C SER A 48 -11.05 -8.01 3.70
N GLN A 49 -9.75 -7.72 3.58
CA GLN A 49 -8.76 -8.26 4.49
C GLN A 49 -8.91 -7.65 5.90
N PRO A 50 -8.73 -8.46 6.98
CA PRO A 50 -8.80 -7.99 8.37
C PRO A 50 -7.48 -7.29 8.79
N LEU A 51 -7.04 -6.32 7.98
CA LEU A 51 -5.77 -5.61 8.15
C LEU A 51 -6.00 -4.17 8.59
N GLU A 52 -5.09 -3.66 9.42
CA GLU A 52 -4.90 -2.23 9.58
C GLU A 52 -3.79 -1.73 8.66
N TRP A 53 -4.10 -0.65 7.93
CA TRP A 53 -3.23 -0.06 6.93
C TRP A 53 -2.62 1.23 7.46
N LEU A 54 -1.30 1.33 7.38
CA LEU A 54 -0.54 2.51 7.78
C LEU A 54 0.18 3.08 6.57
N ALA A 55 0.19 4.41 6.46
CA ALA A 55 1.01 5.13 5.52
C ALA A 55 2.11 5.91 6.23
N ALA A 56 3.34 5.79 5.75
CA ALA A 56 4.35 6.80 5.96
C ALA A 56 4.19 7.89 4.89
N ILE A 57 3.94 9.10 5.36
CA ILE A 57 3.88 10.31 4.56
C ILE A 57 5.21 11.01 4.68
N VAL A 58 5.87 11.14 3.52
CA VAL A 58 7.12 11.90 3.38
C VAL A 58 6.83 13.08 2.46
N ASP A 59 7.05 14.27 2.99
CA ASP A 59 6.96 15.53 2.26
C ASP A 59 8.38 15.93 1.85
N GLU A 60 8.65 15.96 0.55
CA GLU A 60 9.94 16.37 -0.01
C GLU A 60 9.77 17.67 -0.78
N CYS A 61 10.59 18.68 -0.46
CA CYS A 61 10.64 19.93 -1.21
C CYS A 61 11.92 20.01 -2.02
N TYR A 62 11.81 20.05 -3.35
CA TYR A 62 12.93 20.25 -4.25
C TYR A 62 12.67 21.46 -5.14
N GLY A 63 13.52 22.49 -5.04
CA GLY A 63 13.44 23.69 -5.89
C GLY A 63 12.14 24.51 -5.77
N GLY A 64 11.38 24.36 -4.67
CA GLY A 64 10.09 25.03 -4.45
C GLY A 64 8.86 24.20 -4.83
N SER A 65 9.04 22.98 -5.36
CA SER A 65 7.95 22.01 -5.53
C SER A 65 7.84 21.12 -4.31
N LEU A 66 6.63 20.99 -3.77
CA LEU A 66 6.32 20.00 -2.73
C LEU A 66 5.81 18.71 -3.39
N THR A 67 6.49 17.61 -3.12
CA THR A 67 6.05 16.26 -3.48
C THR A 67 5.67 15.51 -2.21
N ARG A 68 4.47 14.91 -2.20
CA ARG A 68 3.99 14.07 -1.10
C ARG A 68 3.99 12.62 -1.54
N THR A 69 4.80 11.80 -0.89
CA THR A 69 4.93 10.37 -1.18
C THR A 69 4.27 9.56 -0.06
N TYR A 70 3.49 8.56 -0.44
CA TYR A 70 2.88 7.59 0.46
C TYR A 70 3.62 6.26 0.34
N VAL A 71 4.07 5.71 1.47
CA VAL A 71 4.59 4.33 1.55
C VAL A 71 3.66 3.55 2.46
N THR A 72 3.15 2.40 2.02
CA THR A 72 2.11 1.66 2.75
C THR A 72 2.67 0.40 3.40
N GLN A 73 2.19 0.06 4.60
CA GLN A 73 2.42 -1.22 5.25
C GLN A 73 1.12 -1.72 5.89
N ALA A 74 0.88 -3.03 5.83
CA ALA A 74 -0.34 -3.66 6.33
C ALA A 74 -0.02 -4.70 7.41
N TYR A 75 -0.87 -4.79 8.44
CA TYR A 75 -0.70 -5.73 9.55
C TYR A 75 -2.01 -6.41 9.91
N VAL A 76 -1.95 -7.70 10.25
CA VAL A 76 -3.09 -8.44 10.81
C VAL A 76 -3.36 -7.97 12.22
N VAL A 77 -4.58 -7.50 12.48
CA VAL A 77 -5.01 -7.17 13.84
C VAL A 77 -5.74 -8.38 14.40
N GLU A 78 -5.05 -9.15 15.25
CA GLU A 78 -5.72 -10.13 16.10
C GLU A 78 -6.60 -9.38 17.12
N ARG A 79 -7.93 -9.38 16.91
CA ARG A 79 -8.87 -8.91 17.92
C ARG A 79 -8.93 -9.94 19.05
N ARG A 80 -8.37 -9.60 20.22
CA ARG A 80 -8.66 -10.29 21.49
C ARG A 80 -10.10 -10.07 21.93
#